data_AF-H0SS31-F1
#
_entry.id   AF-H0SS31-F1
#
_cell.length_a   1.000
_cell.length_b   1.000
_cell.length_c   1.000
_cell.angle_alpha   90.00
_cell.angle_beta   90.00
_cell.angle_gamma   90.00
#
_symmetry.space_group_name_H-M   'P 1'
#
loop_
_entity.id
_entity.type
_entity.pdbx_description
1 polymer ?
#
loop_
_entity_poly.entity_id
_entity_poly.type
_entity_poly.pdbx_seq_one_letter_code
_entity_poly.pdbx_strand_id
1 'polypeptide(L)'
;MLKPGGVFSMIEASDPKDWWLRPLYLLHLKTVLPLIERIFLRGAQDFAMIGTYSTNFGDASGLARMLRAQGLEVTFSKYVFGCATGVAGRKPG
;
A
#
# COMPACT_ATOMS: atom_id res chain seq x y z
N MET A 1 -17.35 9.49 -8.78
CA MET A 1 -18.49 9.12 -7.91
C MET A 1 -19.10 7.82 -8.41
N LEU A 2 -19.33 6.83 -7.54
CA LEU A 2 -19.90 5.53 -7.90
C LEU A 2 -21.43 5.61 -8.08
N LYS A 3 -21.94 5.08 -9.20
CA LYS A 3 -23.36 4.83 -9.41
C LYS A 3 -23.84 3.68 -8.48
N PRO A 4 -25.13 3.58 -8.12
CA PRO A 4 -25.66 2.41 -7.41
C PRO A 4 -25.29 1.11 -8.13
N GLY A 5 -24.87 0.09 -7.38
CA GLY A 5 -24.32 -1.16 -7.92
C GLY A 5 -22.90 -1.07 -8.50
N GLY A 6 -22.31 0.12 -8.58
CA GLY A 6 -20.96 0.31 -9.12
C GLY A 6 -19.87 -0.32 -8.24
N VAL A 7 -18.80 -0.81 -8.87
CA VAL A 7 -17.68 -1.49 -8.22
C VAL A 7 -16.40 -0.65 -8.22
N PHE A 8 -15.51 -0.88 -7.27
CA PHE A 8 -14.18 -0.28 -7.21
C PHE A 8 -13.13 -1.30 -6.76
N SER A 9 -11.88 -1.05 -7.12
CA SER A 9 -10.72 -1.82 -6.66
C SER A 9 -9.50 -0.90 -6.61
N MET A 10 -8.72 -1.02 -5.54
CA MET A 10 -7.47 -0.31 -5.32
C MET A 10 -6.47 -1.29 -4.72
N ILE A 11 -5.23 -1.26 -5.21
CA ILE A 11 -4.09 -1.98 -4.65
C ILE A 11 -2.98 -0.97 -4.44
N GLU A 12 -2.33 -1.00 -3.28
CA GLU A 12 -1.28 -0.06 -2.94
C GLU A 12 -0.13 -0.74 -2.18
N ALA A 13 1.09 -0.21 -2.33
CA ALA A 13 2.24 -0.60 -1.53
C ALA A 13 1.98 -0.30 -0.04
N SER A 14 2.43 -1.18 0.85
CA SER A 14 2.10 -1.11 2.27
C SER A 14 3.26 -1.53 3.16
N ASP A 15 3.26 -1.08 4.41
CA ASP A 15 4.17 -1.52 5.45
C ASP A 15 3.68 -2.85 6.06
N PRO A 16 4.40 -3.97 5.89
CA PRO A 16 4.00 -5.29 6.37
C PRO A 16 4.22 -5.42 7.89
N LYS A 17 3.47 -4.66 8.70
CA LYS A 17 3.67 -4.53 10.16
C LYS A 17 3.70 -5.86 10.93
N ASP A 18 2.92 -6.84 10.49
CA ASP A 18 2.80 -8.15 11.14
C ASP A 18 3.82 -9.19 10.63
N TRP A 19 4.68 -8.82 9.67
CA TRP A 19 5.65 -9.73 9.08
C TRP A 19 7.00 -9.66 9.80
N TRP A 20 7.47 -10.78 10.34
CA TRP A 20 8.71 -10.84 11.11
C TRP A 20 9.97 -10.43 10.34
N LEU A 21 9.97 -10.55 9.00
CA LEU A 21 11.06 -10.09 8.12
C LEU A 21 10.98 -8.60 7.75
N ARG A 22 9.99 -7.87 8.28
CA ARG A 22 9.81 -6.43 8.05
C ARG A 22 11.10 -5.61 8.25
N PRO A 23 11.93 -5.84 9.29
CA PRO A 23 13.17 -5.06 9.44
C PRO A 23 14.13 -5.22 8.26
N LEU A 24 14.29 -6.44 7.73
CA LEU A 24 15.13 -6.70 6.56
C LEU A 24 14.53 -6.09 5.29
N TYR A 25 13.22 -6.19 5.14
CA TYR A 25 12.50 -5.55 4.04
C TYR A 25 12.66 -4.02 4.05
N LEU A 26 12.49 -3.37 5.22
CA LEU A 26 12.69 -1.93 5.36
C LEU A 26 14.15 -1.52 5.17
N LEU A 27 15.12 -2.34 5.62
CA LEU A 27 16.54 -2.12 5.33
C LEU A 27 16.79 -2.09 3.82
N HIS A 28 16.23 -3.06 3.09
CA HIS A 28 16.32 -3.11 1.64
C HIS A 28 15.71 -1.86 1.00
N LEU A 29 14.46 -1.52 1.34
CA LEU A 29 13.76 -0.39 0.72
C LEU A 29 14.33 0.98 1.06
N LYS A 30 14.75 1.21 2.32
CA LYS A 30 15.19 2.53 2.78
C LYS A 30 16.69 2.78 2.63
N THR A 31 17.49 1.73 2.41
CA THR A 31 18.96 1.84 2.40
C THR A 31 19.59 1.26 1.14
N VAL A 32 19.26 0.01 0.80
CA VAL A 32 19.87 -0.67 -0.35
C VAL A 32 19.35 -0.09 -1.67
N LEU A 33 18.03 0.05 -1.80
CA LEU A 33 17.39 0.56 -3.00
C LEU A 33 17.85 1.99 -3.35
N PRO A 34 17.90 2.97 -2.39
CA PRO A 34 18.36 4.32 -2.69
C PRO A 34 19.86 4.38 -3.02
N LEU A 35 20.68 3.48 -2.44
CA LEU A 35 22.09 3.40 -2.75
C LEU A 35 22.30 2.89 -4.19
N ILE A 36 21.56 1.86 -4.60
CA ILE A 36 21.58 1.35 -5.98
C ILE A 36 21.10 2.44 -6.95
N GLU A 37 19.99 3.12 -6.64
CA GLU A 37 19.47 4.22 -7.45
C GLU A 37 20.51 5.35 -7.62
N ARG A 38 21.20 5.72 -6.54
CA ARG A 38 22.25 6.74 -6.59
C ARG A 38 23.44 6.33 -7.48
N ILE A 39 23.83 5.05 -7.45
CA ILE A 39 25.01 4.55 -8.17
C ILE A 39 24.68 4.29 -9.65
N PHE A 40 23.51 3.74 -9.95
CA PHE A 40 23.18 3.21 -11.28
C PHE A 40 22.16 4.05 -12.06
N LEU A 41 21.30 4.82 -11.39
CA LEU A 41 20.16 5.54 -12.01
C LEU A 41 20.32 7.06 -12.00
N ARG A 42 21.57 7.57 -11.87
CA ARG A 42 21.90 9.01 -11.87
C ARG A 42 21.13 9.83 -10.81
N GLY A 43 20.68 9.19 -9.73
CA GLY A 43 19.99 9.89 -8.65
C GLY A 43 18.58 10.34 -8.98
N ALA A 44 17.83 9.58 -9.79
CA ALA A 44 16.38 9.57 -9.64
C ALA A 44 16.05 9.43 -8.13
N GLN A 45 15.00 10.10 -7.65
CA GLN A 45 14.58 10.02 -6.24
C GLN A 45 13.28 9.21 -6.09
N ASP A 46 12.89 8.51 -7.15
CA ASP A 46 11.59 7.86 -7.25
C ASP A 46 11.52 6.68 -6.29
N PHE A 47 12.62 5.94 -6.14
CA PHE A 47 12.68 4.77 -5.24
C PHE A 47 12.96 5.15 -3.78
N ALA A 48 13.70 6.24 -3.55
CA ALA A 48 13.96 6.77 -2.21
C ALA A 48 12.67 7.05 -1.40
N MET A 49 11.59 7.44 -2.08
CA MET A 49 10.33 7.78 -1.43
C MET A 49 9.46 6.58 -1.08
N ILE A 50 9.61 5.44 -1.76
CA ILE A 50 8.72 4.27 -1.58
C ILE A 50 8.76 3.77 -0.12
N GLY A 51 9.96 3.62 0.46
CA GLY A 51 10.08 3.14 1.84
C GLY A 51 9.46 4.09 2.87
N THR A 52 9.64 5.40 2.69
CA THR A 52 9.07 6.45 3.56
C THR A 52 7.57 6.55 3.40
N TYR A 53 7.08 6.58 2.15
CA TYR A 53 5.67 6.60 1.80
C TYR A 53 4.94 5.39 2.40
N SER A 54 5.39 4.16 2.12
CA SER A 54 4.72 2.96 2.60
C SER A 54 4.69 2.88 4.12
N THR A 55 5.73 3.38 4.80
CA THR A 55 5.74 3.47 6.29
C THR A 55 4.68 4.44 6.79
N ASN A 56 4.54 5.62 6.16
CA ASN A 56 3.59 6.65 6.56
C ASN A 56 2.15 6.27 6.21
N PHE A 57 1.94 5.68 5.04
CA PHE A 57 0.66 5.13 4.60
C PHE A 57 0.21 3.99 5.53
N GLY A 58 1.14 3.12 5.91
CA GLY A 58 0.84 1.91 6.66
C GLY A 58 0.19 0.88 5.73
N ASP A 59 -1.13 0.78 5.77
CA ASP A 59 -1.88 -0.12 4.91
C ASP A 59 -3.26 0.45 4.53
N ALA A 60 -3.95 -0.23 3.61
CA ALA A 60 -5.26 0.18 3.14
C ALA A 60 -6.41 -0.14 4.12
N SER A 61 -6.13 -0.66 5.33
CA SER A 61 -7.18 -0.98 6.30
C SER A 61 -7.90 0.28 6.80
N GLY A 62 -7.19 1.40 6.91
CA GLY A 62 -7.75 2.71 7.21
C GLY A 62 -8.79 3.15 6.17
N LEU A 63 -8.41 3.06 4.89
CA LEU A 63 -9.31 3.35 3.78
C LEU A 63 -10.52 2.41 3.76
N ALA A 64 -10.31 1.11 3.98
CA ALA A 64 -11.41 0.14 4.03
C ALA A 64 -12.43 0.51 5.12
N ARG A 65 -11.97 0.93 6.31
CA ARG A 65 -12.86 1.42 7.38
C ARG A 65 -13.63 2.67 6.96
N MET A 66 -12.95 3.65 6.35
CA MET A 66 -13.59 4.88 5.87
C MET A 66 -14.66 4.60 4.82
N LEU A 67 -14.37 3.72 3.85
CA LEU A 67 -15.31 3.35 2.79
C LEU A 67 -16.52 2.60 3.34
N ARG A 68 -16.33 1.67 4.30
CA ARG A 68 -17.44 1.01 5.01
C ARG A 68 -18.30 2.01 5.78
N ALA A 69 -17.70 3.00 6.42
CA ALA A 69 -18.43 4.06 7.13
C ALA A 69 -19.28 4.92 6.19
N GLN A 70 -18.96 4.97 4.89
CA GLN A 70 -19.78 5.62 3.85
C GLN A 70 -20.86 4.70 3.28
N GLY A 71 -21.08 3.52 3.86
CA GLY A 71 -22.11 2.57 3.43
C GLY A 71 -21.72 1.72 2.21
N LEU A 72 -20.44 1.67 1.84
CA LEU A 72 -19.96 0.77 0.79
C LEU A 72 -19.76 -0.64 1.37
N GLU A 73 -20.02 -1.66 0.55
CA GLU A 73 -19.59 -3.03 0.84
C GLU A 73 -18.12 -3.17 0.43
N VAL A 74 -17.25 -3.58 1.36
CA VAL A 74 -15.79 -3.50 1.17
C VAL A 74 -15.06 -4.73 1.69
N THR A 75 -14.19 -5.28 0.85
CA THR A 75 -13.23 -6.34 1.15
C THR A 75 -11.82 -5.77 1.21
N PHE A 76 -11.08 -6.14 2.25
CA PHE A 76 -9.66 -5.81 2.41
C PHE A 76 -8.83 -7.08 2.20
N SER A 77 -7.73 -6.96 1.44
CA SER A 77 -6.85 -8.06 1.10
C SER A 77 -5.39 -7.71 1.39
N LYS A 78 -4.64 -8.65 1.95
CA LYS A 78 -3.17 -8.55 2.08
C LYS A 78 -2.52 -9.38 0.97
N TYR A 79 -1.51 -8.82 0.32
CA TYR A 79 -0.70 -9.49 -0.69
C TYR A 79 0.75 -9.55 -0.24
N VAL A 80 1.47 -10.62 -0.59
CA VAL A 80 2.90 -10.77 -0.32
C VAL A 80 3.24 -10.43 1.13
N PHE A 81 2.60 -11.13 2.08
CA PHE A 81 2.80 -10.93 3.52
C PHE A 81 2.47 -9.51 4.05
N GLY A 82 1.77 -8.68 3.27
CA GLY A 82 1.40 -7.32 3.62
C GLY A 82 2.26 -6.23 2.97
N CYS A 83 3.22 -6.59 2.10
CA CYS A 83 4.00 -5.60 1.34
C CYS A 83 3.13 -4.79 0.37
N ALA A 84 1.96 -5.33 0.01
CA ALA A 84 0.89 -4.58 -0.62
C ALA A 84 -0.44 -4.96 0.00
N THR A 85 -1.38 -4.02 0.02
CA THR A 85 -2.74 -4.27 0.47
C THR A 85 -3.73 -3.68 -0.51
N GLY A 86 -4.90 -4.33 -0.61
CA GLY A 86 -5.95 -3.93 -1.53
C GLY A 86 -7.28 -3.74 -0.83
N VAL A 87 -8.08 -2.87 -1.44
CA VAL A 87 -9.47 -2.62 -1.05
C VAL A 87 -10.32 -2.67 -2.30
N ALA A 88 -11.27 -3.59 -2.32
CA ALA A 88 -12.24 -3.72 -3.40
C ALA A 88 -13.64 -3.76 -2.81
N GLY A 89 -14.63 -3.33 -3.59
CA GLY A 89 -15.97 -3.24 -3.06
C GLY A 89 -16.98 -2.72 -4.07
N ARG A 90 -18.19 -2.51 -3.58
CA ARG A 90 -19.30 -1.98 -4.38
C ARG A 90 -20.18 -1.03 -3.59
N LYS A 91 -20.83 -0.12 -4.31
CA LYS A 91 -21.93 0.68 -3.76
C LYS A 91 -23.20 -0.17 -3.80
N PRO A 92 -23.93 -0.31 -2.67
CA PRO A 92 -25.25 -0.94 -2.68
C PRO A 92 -26.17 -0.31 -3.73
N GLY A 93 -27.09 -1.13 -4.24
CA GLY A 93 -28.12 -0.73 -5.20
C GLY A 93 -29.16 0.21 -4.60
#